data_AF-A0A2D5X573-F1
#
_entry.id   AF-A0A2D5X573-F1
#
_cell.length_a   1.000
_cell.length_b   1.000
_cell.length_c   1.000
_cell.angle_alpha   90.00
_cell.angle_beta   90.00
_cell.angle_gamma   90.00
#
_symmetry.space_group_name_H-M   'P 1'
#
loop_
_entity.id
_entity.type
_entity.pdbx_description
1 polymer ?
#
loop_
_entity_poly.entity_id
_entity_poly.type
_entity_poly.pdbx_seq_one_letter_code
_entity_poly.pdbx_strand_id
1 'polypeptide(L)'
;MKQALLILSVLGMGIAQTSGAAETTFQSNNTLTHTITNITAASNYGSSQNIYSTNSGARVYSNDEISQAIDNLSEHAKQKEYQLASLTSRLAYEREQQIRSSIPDSNSAPARAAARAARAAHARSTGYCARYVRKALQSAGYEFTPNPSAYQYATRGTLAKAGFTKISNDMQPQVGDVVVFDRTSRRPHGHIQIFDGNGWVSDFRQKGISPYSGVHSYTTWRDSQYVDDASDRGIYLAMADE
;
A
#
# COMPACT_ATOMS: atom_id res chain seq x y z
N MET A 1 -40.16 -7.35 48.05
CA MET A 1 -40.55 -7.14 46.64
C MET A 1 -39.29 -7.13 45.80
N LYS A 2 -39.23 -7.99 44.78
CA LYS A 2 -38.08 -8.15 43.88
C LYS A 2 -37.92 -6.88 43.05
N GLN A 3 -36.73 -6.27 43.03
CA GLN A 3 -36.41 -5.23 42.06
C GLN A 3 -35.25 -5.72 41.18
N ALA A 4 -35.48 -5.60 39.88
CA ALA A 4 -34.69 -6.20 38.82
C ALA A 4 -33.35 -5.47 38.66
N LEU A 5 -32.30 -6.28 38.54
CA LEU A 5 -30.94 -5.89 38.21
C LEU A 5 -30.83 -5.92 36.68
N LEU A 6 -30.59 -4.78 36.04
CA LEU A 6 -30.26 -4.70 34.62
C LEU A 6 -28.77 -4.39 34.48
N ILE A 7 -27.97 -5.42 34.25
CA ILE A 7 -26.55 -5.33 33.95
C ILE A 7 -26.43 -5.28 32.43
N LEU A 8 -26.09 -4.12 31.87
CA LEU A 8 -25.69 -4.00 30.47
C LEU A 8 -24.16 -4.06 30.40
N SER A 9 -23.62 -5.27 30.23
CA SER A 9 -22.19 -5.51 29.99
C SER A 9 -21.93 -5.56 28.49
N VAL A 10 -21.23 -4.57 27.94
CA VAL A 10 -20.67 -4.65 26.59
C VAL A 10 -19.18 -5.00 26.73
N LEU A 11 -18.80 -6.12 26.10
CA LEU A 11 -17.47 -6.73 26.16
C LEU A 11 -16.40 -5.79 25.59
N GLY A 12 -15.26 -5.71 26.29
CA GLY A 12 -14.00 -5.21 25.76
C GLY A 12 -13.04 -6.37 25.47
N MET A 13 -12.27 -6.25 24.39
CA MET A 13 -11.04 -7.01 24.17
C MET A 13 -9.86 -6.04 24.07
N GLY A 14 -8.81 -6.28 24.87
CA GLY A 14 -7.43 -5.79 24.63
C GLY A 14 -6.77 -6.59 23.49
N ILE A 15 -5.59 -6.27 22.96
CA ILE A 15 -4.27 -6.04 23.61
C ILE A 15 -3.47 -4.96 22.83
N ALA A 16 -2.41 -4.46 23.47
CA ALA A 16 -1.65 -3.25 23.23
C ALA A 16 -0.45 -3.33 22.23
N GLN A 17 0.00 -2.12 21.83
CA GLN A 17 1.34 -1.67 21.36
C GLN A 17 1.72 -2.05 19.90
N THR A 18 2.21 -1.12 19.05
CA THR A 18 3.39 -0.28 19.27
C THR A 18 3.42 1.01 18.43
N SER A 19 4.13 2.01 18.99
CA SER A 19 4.83 3.15 18.36
C SER A 19 4.01 4.26 17.67
N GLY A 20 3.90 5.38 18.37
CA GLY A 20 4.16 6.69 17.76
C GLY A 20 2.95 7.49 17.27
N ALA A 21 1.80 7.42 17.93
CA ALA A 21 0.78 8.45 17.84
C ALA A 21 0.06 8.53 19.19
N ALA A 22 -0.27 9.73 19.66
CA ALA A 22 -0.88 9.98 20.96
C ALA A 22 -2.07 9.04 21.20
N GLU A 23 -1.87 8.00 22.02
CA GLU A 23 -2.93 7.10 22.46
C GLU A 23 -3.86 7.90 23.37
N THR A 24 -5.02 8.30 22.85
CA THR A 24 -6.12 8.70 23.71
C THR A 24 -6.75 7.40 24.21
N THR A 25 -6.20 6.84 25.30
CA THR A 25 -6.76 5.67 25.96
C THR A 25 -8.16 6.01 26.48
N PHE A 26 -9.21 5.52 25.82
CA PHE A 26 -10.55 5.52 26.39
C PHE A 26 -10.62 4.40 27.42
N GLN A 27 -10.43 4.72 28.71
CA GLN A 27 -10.68 3.77 29.79
C GLN A 27 -12.20 3.60 29.97
N SER A 28 -12.75 2.44 29.62
CA SER A 28 -14.17 2.13 29.84
C SER A 28 -14.41 1.56 31.24
N ASN A 29 -14.23 2.36 32.28
CA ASN A 29 -14.33 1.86 33.66
C ASN A 29 -15.16 2.79 34.58
N ASN A 30 -16.25 3.36 34.08
CA ASN A 30 -17.18 4.11 34.93
C ASN A 30 -18.40 3.27 35.30
N THR A 31 -18.35 2.68 36.49
CA THR A 31 -19.50 2.06 37.15
C THR A 31 -20.31 3.15 37.84
N LEU A 32 -21.58 3.31 37.49
CA LEU A 32 -22.50 4.25 38.15
C LEU A 32 -23.08 3.61 39.42
N THR A 33 -22.79 4.19 40.58
CA THR A 33 -23.34 3.77 41.87
C THR A 33 -24.37 4.81 42.36
N HIS A 34 -25.58 4.36 42.69
CA HIS A 34 -26.67 5.20 43.18
C HIS A 34 -26.76 5.14 44.70
N THR A 35 -26.84 6.28 45.39
CA THR A 35 -27.09 6.33 46.85
C THR A 35 -28.08 7.44 47.16
N ILE A 36 -29.21 7.08 47.80
CA ILE A 36 -30.21 8.04 48.28
C ILE A 36 -29.80 8.48 49.69
N THR A 37 -29.58 9.78 49.89
CA THR A 37 -29.40 10.36 51.24
C THR A 37 -30.59 11.27 51.56
N ASN A 38 -31.32 10.95 52.62
CA ASN A 38 -32.36 11.82 53.15
C ASN A 38 -31.69 12.90 54.01
N ILE A 39 -31.73 14.16 53.55
CA ILE A 39 -31.30 15.29 54.36
C ILE A 39 -32.48 15.66 55.27
N THR A 40 -32.45 15.19 56.51
CA THR A 40 -33.36 15.71 57.54
C THR A 40 -32.57 16.24 58.72
N ALA A 41 -32.52 17.57 58.81
CA ALA A 41 -32.64 18.25 60.09
C ALA A 41 -33.51 19.49 59.85
N ALA A 42 -34.65 19.55 60.56
CA ALA A 42 -35.67 20.59 60.56
C ALA A 42 -36.76 20.53 59.47
N SER A 43 -37.95 20.06 59.90
CA SER A 43 -39.30 20.45 59.48
C SER A 43 -39.44 21.40 58.27
N ASN A 44 -39.41 20.86 57.05
CA ASN A 44 -40.29 21.19 55.92
C ASN A 44 -39.88 20.37 54.68
N TYR A 45 -40.88 19.78 54.03
CA TYR A 45 -40.89 19.16 52.70
C TYR A 45 -39.59 18.48 52.19
N GLY A 46 -39.61 17.14 52.12
CA GLY A 46 -38.48 16.31 51.70
C GLY A 46 -37.94 16.67 50.31
N SER A 47 -36.68 17.08 50.26
CA SER A 47 -35.88 17.17 49.05
C SER A 47 -34.87 16.04 49.05
N SER A 48 -35.11 14.99 48.27
CA SER A 48 -34.11 13.96 47.97
C SER A 48 -33.29 14.41 46.76
N GLN A 49 -31.96 14.38 46.86
CA GLN A 49 -31.07 14.59 45.71
C GLN A 49 -30.35 13.30 45.35
N ASN A 50 -30.33 12.97 44.06
CA ASN A 50 -29.59 11.82 43.55
C ASN A 50 -28.15 12.25 43.27
N ILE A 51 -27.20 11.70 44.02
CA ILE A 51 -25.76 11.95 43.82
C ILE A 51 -25.19 10.73 43.11
N TYR A 52 -24.63 10.93 41.91
CA TYR A 52 -23.92 9.89 41.19
C TYR A 52 -22.41 10.19 41.27
N SER A 53 -21.61 9.24 41.75
CA SER A 53 -20.15 9.36 41.80
C SER A 53 -19.51 8.44 40.77
N THR A 54 -18.49 8.94 40.09
CA THR A 54 -17.61 8.12 39.25
C THR A 54 -16.36 7.68 40.02
N ASN A 55 -15.66 6.65 39.52
CA ASN A 55 -14.42 6.13 40.13
C ASN A 55 -13.28 7.16 40.17
N SER A 56 -13.39 8.29 39.46
CA SER A 56 -12.44 9.41 39.50
C SER A 56 -12.75 10.46 40.58
N GLY A 57 -13.81 10.27 41.38
CA GLY A 57 -14.22 11.22 42.42
C GLY A 57 -15.06 12.40 41.93
N ALA A 58 -15.38 12.48 40.62
CA ALA A 58 -16.29 13.48 40.09
C ALA A 58 -17.73 13.20 40.55
N ARG A 59 -18.41 14.23 41.09
CA ARG A 59 -19.80 14.17 41.56
C ARG A 59 -20.72 14.76 40.49
N VAL A 60 -21.82 14.06 40.22
CA VAL A 60 -22.91 14.51 39.33
C VAL A 60 -24.10 14.86 40.23
N TYR A 61 -24.56 16.09 40.12
CA TYR A 61 -25.52 16.75 41.01
C TYR A 61 -26.92 16.87 40.39
N SER A 62 -27.10 16.63 39.09
CA SER A 62 -28.44 16.65 38.45
C SER A 62 -28.56 15.80 37.18
N ASN A 63 -29.79 15.45 36.81
CA ASN A 63 -30.08 14.80 35.52
C ASN A 63 -29.73 15.70 34.31
N ASP A 64 -29.67 17.02 34.52
CA ASP A 64 -29.31 17.98 33.48
C ASP A 64 -27.82 17.91 33.13
N GLU A 65 -26.95 17.73 34.12
CA GLU A 65 -25.51 17.51 33.91
C GLU A 65 -25.23 16.21 33.15
N ILE A 66 -26.02 15.15 33.39
CA ILE A 66 -25.93 13.89 32.63
C ILE A 66 -26.32 14.10 31.18
N SER A 67 -27.42 14.83 30.93
CA SER A 67 -27.91 15.11 29.58
C SER A 67 -26.89 15.93 28.79
N GLN A 68 -26.31 16.97 29.40
CA GLN A 68 -25.24 17.77 28.79
C GLN A 68 -23.99 16.94 28.49
N ALA A 69 -23.61 16.01 29.36
CA ALA A 69 -22.48 15.12 29.11
C ALA A 69 -22.73 14.18 27.90
N ILE A 70 -23.96 13.66 27.77
CA ILE A 70 -24.37 12.83 26.62
C ILE A 70 -24.34 13.66 25.33
N ASP A 71 -24.87 14.88 25.36
CA ASP A 71 -24.88 15.78 24.20
C ASP A 71 -23.45 16.11 23.75
N ASN A 72 -22.57 16.43 24.70
CA ASN A 72 -21.15 16.70 24.42
C ASN A 72 -20.42 15.47 23.85
N LEU A 73 -20.69 14.27 24.36
CA LEU A 73 -20.14 13.02 23.83
C LEU A 73 -20.64 12.74 22.41
N SER A 74 -21.93 12.99 22.15
CA SER A 74 -22.56 12.86 20.83
C SER A 74 -21.93 13.83 19.83
N GLU A 75 -21.72 15.09 20.20
CA GLU A 75 -21.05 16.07 19.35
C GLU A 75 -19.59 15.70 19.08
N HIS A 76 -18.86 15.20 20.08
CA HIS A 76 -17.49 14.70 19.88
C HIS A 76 -17.47 13.50 18.92
N ALA A 77 -18.41 12.56 19.06
CA ALA A 77 -18.53 11.42 18.15
C ALA A 77 -18.75 11.88 16.70
N LYS A 78 -19.67 12.82 16.47
CA LYS A 78 -19.90 13.42 15.14
C LYS A 78 -18.64 14.07 14.58
N GLN A 79 -17.89 14.82 15.38
CA GLN A 79 -16.63 15.43 14.94
C GLN A 79 -15.59 14.39 14.51
N LYS A 80 -15.49 13.27 15.24
CA LYS A 80 -14.61 12.16 14.87
C LYS A 80 -15.05 11.47 13.58
N GLU A 81 -16.35 11.31 13.36
CA GLU A 81 -16.88 10.77 12.10
C GLU A 81 -16.51 11.67 10.91
N TYR A 82 -16.63 13.00 11.05
CA TYR A 82 -16.17 13.93 10.01
C TYR A 82 -14.66 13.84 9.76
N GLN A 83 -13.85 13.75 10.82
CA GLN A 83 -12.41 13.57 10.68
C GLN A 83 -12.08 12.26 9.94
N LEU A 84 -12.73 11.16 10.33
CA LEU A 84 -12.54 9.85 9.71
C LEU A 84 -12.95 9.88 8.23
N ALA A 85 -14.10 10.45 7.89
CA ALA A 85 -14.55 10.62 6.51
C ALA A 85 -13.55 11.45 5.68
N SER A 86 -12.99 12.51 6.27
CA SER A 86 -11.97 13.35 5.60
C SER A 86 -10.66 12.61 5.36
N LEU A 87 -10.21 11.78 6.31
CA LEU A 87 -9.00 10.97 6.20
C LEU A 87 -9.18 9.87 5.16
N THR A 88 -10.31 9.17 5.17
CA THR A 88 -10.64 8.15 4.17
C THR A 88 -10.62 8.74 2.77
N SER A 89 -11.17 9.94 2.59
CA SER A 89 -11.15 10.64 1.30
C SER A 89 -9.73 11.01 0.84
N ARG A 90 -8.88 11.47 1.76
CA ARG A 90 -7.46 11.75 1.46
C ARG A 90 -6.69 10.49 1.09
N LEU A 91 -6.87 9.40 1.85
CA LEU A 91 -6.22 8.12 1.59
C LEU A 91 -6.63 7.55 0.23
N ALA A 92 -7.91 7.64 -0.13
CA ALA A 92 -8.39 7.23 -1.45
C ALA A 92 -7.72 8.02 -2.57
N TYR A 93 -7.66 9.34 -2.44
CA TYR A 93 -7.00 10.21 -3.41
C TYR A 93 -5.50 9.92 -3.52
N GLU A 94 -4.79 9.81 -2.40
CA GLU A 94 -3.35 9.49 -2.38
C GLU A 94 -3.06 8.14 -3.04
N ARG A 95 -3.91 7.12 -2.79
CA ARG A 95 -3.82 5.81 -3.44
C ARG A 95 -4.01 5.89 -4.95
N GLU A 96 -4.97 6.69 -5.42
CA GLU A 96 -5.16 6.92 -6.86
C GLU A 96 -3.94 7.61 -7.50
N GLN A 97 -3.33 8.58 -6.81
CA GLN A 97 -2.12 9.23 -7.29
C GLN A 97 -0.94 8.26 -7.39
N GLN A 98 -0.78 7.40 -6.38
CA GLN A 98 0.30 6.41 -6.34
C GLN A 98 0.16 5.37 -7.47
N ILE A 99 -1.06 4.88 -7.73
CA ILE A 99 -1.34 3.97 -8.85
C ILE A 99 -1.04 4.63 -10.20
N ARG A 100 -1.36 5.92 -10.37
CA ARG A 100 -1.05 6.62 -11.64
C ARG A 100 0.46 6.78 -11.84
N SER A 101 1.23 6.95 -10.76
CA SER A 101 2.68 7.07 -10.84
C SER A 101 3.41 5.75 -11.13
N SER A 102 2.79 4.60 -10.85
CA SER A 102 3.42 3.30 -11.01
C SER A 102 3.21 2.64 -12.36
N ILE A 103 2.30 3.16 -13.19
CA ILE A 103 2.12 2.73 -14.58
C ILE A 103 2.91 3.67 -15.49
N PRO A 104 3.86 3.15 -16.29
CA PRO A 104 4.56 3.97 -17.27
C PRO A 104 3.61 4.56 -18.33
N ASP A 105 3.57 5.88 -18.46
CA ASP A 105 2.87 6.56 -19.56
C ASP A 105 3.74 6.65 -20.83
N SER A 106 3.20 7.16 -21.93
CA SER A 106 3.91 7.26 -23.22
C SER A 106 5.18 8.14 -23.22
N ASN A 107 5.30 9.07 -22.25
CA ASN A 107 6.43 9.98 -22.11
C ASN A 107 7.49 9.46 -21.14
N SER A 108 7.15 8.49 -20.29
CA SER A 108 8.07 7.82 -19.38
C SER A 108 9.32 7.29 -20.11
N ALA A 109 10.47 7.31 -19.43
CA ALA A 109 11.71 6.72 -19.95
C ALA A 109 11.55 5.25 -20.39
N PRO A 110 10.91 4.35 -19.61
CA PRO A 110 10.73 2.96 -20.03
C PRO A 110 9.88 2.83 -21.30
N ALA A 111 8.79 3.61 -21.43
CA ALA A 111 7.97 3.60 -22.64
C ALA A 111 8.71 4.15 -23.86
N ARG A 112 9.47 5.25 -23.69
CA ARG A 112 10.31 5.80 -24.76
C ARG A 112 11.38 4.82 -25.22
N ALA A 113 12.03 4.10 -24.28
CA ALA A 113 13.00 3.07 -24.61
C ALA A 113 12.33 1.95 -25.43
N ALA A 114 11.20 1.43 -24.96
CA ALA A 114 10.52 0.34 -25.64
C ALA A 114 10.06 0.74 -27.05
N ALA A 115 9.50 1.95 -27.21
CA ALA A 115 9.12 2.50 -28.51
C ALA A 115 10.32 2.72 -29.46
N ARG A 116 11.53 2.99 -28.92
CA ARG A 116 12.76 3.11 -29.73
C ARG A 116 13.25 1.74 -30.18
N ALA A 117 13.21 0.73 -29.32
CA ALA A 117 13.52 -0.65 -29.70
C ALA A 117 12.54 -1.19 -30.75
N ALA A 118 11.24 -1.00 -30.54
CA ALA A 118 10.16 -1.38 -31.46
C ALA A 118 10.34 -0.80 -32.87
N ARG A 119 10.74 0.48 -32.98
CA ARG A 119 10.99 1.13 -34.27
C ARG A 119 12.28 0.68 -34.95
N ALA A 120 13.28 0.27 -34.18
CA ALA A 120 14.56 -0.18 -34.70
C ALA A 120 14.58 -1.69 -35.03
N ALA A 121 13.52 -2.42 -34.68
CA ALA A 121 13.44 -3.86 -34.82
C ALA A 121 13.45 -4.31 -36.29
N HIS A 122 14.27 -5.32 -36.58
CA HIS A 122 14.32 -5.98 -37.89
C HIS A 122 13.25 -7.06 -38.01
N ALA A 123 13.04 -7.56 -39.24
CA ALA A 123 12.13 -8.68 -39.51
C ALA A 123 12.62 -10.02 -38.92
N ARG A 124 13.92 -10.15 -38.66
CA ARG A 124 14.57 -11.34 -38.09
C ARG A 124 15.78 -10.95 -37.27
N SER A 125 16.25 -11.85 -36.40
CA SER A 125 17.43 -11.58 -35.58
C SER A 125 18.65 -11.26 -36.44
N THR A 126 19.40 -10.23 -36.01
CA THR A 126 20.69 -9.82 -36.55
C THR A 126 21.85 -10.22 -35.65
N GLY A 127 21.57 -10.85 -34.50
CA GLY A 127 22.55 -11.22 -33.48
C GLY A 127 23.00 -10.06 -32.58
N TYR A 128 22.37 -8.89 -32.68
CA TYR A 128 22.80 -7.67 -32.00
C TYR A 128 21.83 -7.19 -30.91
N CYS A 129 21.00 -8.07 -30.35
CA CYS A 129 20.03 -7.76 -29.29
C CYS A 129 20.56 -6.79 -28.21
N ALA A 130 21.73 -7.05 -27.64
CA ALA A 130 22.35 -6.18 -26.63
C ALA A 130 22.63 -4.75 -27.13
N ARG A 131 23.04 -4.59 -28.39
CA ARG A 131 23.31 -3.27 -28.98
C ARG A 131 22.00 -2.50 -29.18
N TYR A 132 20.94 -3.16 -29.63
CA TYR A 132 19.65 -2.51 -29.91
C TYR A 132 18.95 -2.08 -28.63
N VAL A 133 18.82 -2.99 -27.65
CA VAL A 133 18.19 -2.67 -26.36
C VAL A 133 19.00 -1.58 -25.63
N ARG A 134 20.33 -1.66 -25.61
CA ARG A 134 21.18 -0.61 -25.05
C ARG A 134 20.90 0.76 -25.68
N LYS A 135 20.93 0.86 -27.01
CA LYS A 135 20.73 2.14 -27.71
C LYS A 135 19.35 2.72 -27.41
N ALA A 136 18.34 1.84 -27.32
CA ALA A 136 16.99 2.23 -26.94
C ALA A 136 16.94 2.80 -25.52
N LEU A 137 17.52 2.11 -24.54
CA LEU A 137 17.63 2.56 -23.15
C LEU A 137 18.40 3.89 -23.03
N GLN A 138 19.58 3.99 -23.63
CA GLN A 138 20.37 5.23 -23.57
C GLN A 138 19.66 6.41 -24.25
N SER A 139 18.93 6.17 -25.34
CA SER A 139 18.12 7.24 -25.98
C SER A 139 16.95 7.70 -25.12
N ALA A 140 16.55 6.89 -24.13
CA ALA A 140 15.53 7.23 -23.17
C ALA A 140 16.07 7.97 -21.93
N GLY A 141 17.39 8.06 -21.76
CA GLY A 141 18.04 8.74 -20.64
C GLY A 141 18.62 7.81 -19.57
N TYR A 142 18.60 6.50 -19.79
CA TYR A 142 19.28 5.56 -18.88
C TYR A 142 20.79 5.59 -19.10
N GLU A 143 21.54 5.91 -18.06
CA GLU A 143 23.00 6.06 -18.12
C GLU A 143 23.72 4.84 -17.54
N PHE A 144 24.58 4.22 -18.36
CA PHE A 144 25.43 3.11 -17.95
C PHE A 144 26.50 2.79 -19.00
N THR A 145 27.56 2.09 -18.59
CA THR A 145 28.61 1.61 -19.50
C THR A 145 28.13 0.42 -20.32
N PRO A 146 28.29 0.42 -21.67
CA PRO A 146 27.91 -0.69 -22.52
C PRO A 146 28.60 -2.01 -22.15
N ASN A 147 27.85 -3.12 -22.16
CA ASN A 147 28.44 -4.46 -22.10
C ASN A 147 28.46 -5.12 -23.48
N PRO A 148 29.49 -5.95 -23.78
CA PRO A 148 29.59 -6.67 -25.05
C PRO A 148 28.55 -7.80 -25.19
N SER A 149 28.15 -8.45 -24.10
CA SER A 149 27.17 -9.56 -24.12
C SER A 149 25.88 -9.20 -23.39
N ALA A 150 24.76 -9.78 -23.82
CA ALA A 150 23.44 -9.52 -23.24
C ALA A 150 23.33 -9.94 -21.77
N TYR A 151 23.80 -11.16 -21.43
CA TYR A 151 23.73 -11.67 -20.05
C TYR A 151 24.46 -10.78 -19.02
N GLN A 152 25.42 -9.97 -19.48
CA GLN A 152 26.22 -9.07 -18.63
C GLN A 152 25.39 -7.89 -18.10
N TYR A 153 24.30 -7.52 -18.76
CA TYR A 153 23.43 -6.45 -18.30
C TYR A 153 22.81 -6.76 -16.93
N ALA A 154 22.49 -8.04 -16.68
CA ALA A 154 22.05 -8.52 -15.37
C ALA A 154 23.23 -8.86 -14.46
N THR A 155 24.15 -9.74 -14.90
CA THR A 155 25.20 -10.32 -14.04
C THR A 155 26.25 -9.32 -13.54
N ARG A 156 26.46 -8.20 -14.23
CA ARG A 156 27.35 -7.10 -13.78
C ARG A 156 26.61 -5.97 -13.08
N GLY A 157 25.32 -6.14 -12.80
CA GLY A 157 24.47 -5.12 -12.17
C GLY A 157 24.31 -3.86 -13.01
N THR A 158 24.42 -3.95 -14.34
CA THR A 158 24.33 -2.77 -15.22
C THR A 158 22.92 -2.20 -15.24
N LEU A 159 21.89 -3.05 -15.28
CA LEU A 159 20.50 -2.61 -15.17
C LEU A 159 20.21 -2.00 -13.79
N ALA A 160 20.71 -2.62 -12.72
CA ALA A 160 20.59 -2.06 -11.36
C ALA A 160 21.19 -0.65 -11.25
N LYS A 161 22.41 -0.46 -11.77
CA LYS A 161 23.07 0.86 -11.80
C LYS A 161 22.36 1.88 -12.68
N ALA A 162 21.62 1.41 -13.68
CA ALA A 162 20.81 2.24 -14.57
C ALA A 162 19.44 2.61 -13.98
N GLY A 163 19.13 2.23 -12.73
CA GLY A 163 17.85 2.56 -12.09
C GLY A 163 16.76 1.51 -12.31
N PHE A 164 17.11 0.26 -12.58
CA PHE A 164 16.16 -0.85 -12.63
C PHE A 164 16.20 -1.70 -11.37
N THR A 165 15.04 -2.19 -10.94
CA THR A 165 14.88 -3.21 -9.91
C THR A 165 14.62 -4.55 -10.58
N LYS A 166 15.28 -5.60 -10.10
CA LYS A 166 14.94 -6.98 -10.49
C LYS A 166 13.60 -7.35 -9.87
N ILE A 167 12.66 -7.78 -10.69
CA ILE A 167 11.31 -8.20 -10.28
C ILE A 167 11.12 -9.71 -10.47
N SER A 168 10.06 -10.27 -9.86
CA SER A 168 9.66 -11.66 -10.11
C SER A 168 9.32 -11.85 -11.59
N ASN A 169 9.72 -12.99 -12.15
CA ASN A 169 9.40 -13.35 -13.52
C ASN A 169 7.92 -13.66 -13.73
N ASP A 170 7.16 -13.91 -12.65
CA ASP A 170 5.73 -14.18 -12.67
C ASP A 170 4.87 -12.90 -12.70
N MET A 171 5.49 -11.73 -12.57
CA MET A 171 4.77 -10.47 -12.71
C MET A 171 4.28 -10.27 -14.13
N GLN A 172 3.09 -9.71 -14.27
CA GLN A 172 2.57 -9.24 -15.56
C GLN A 172 3.56 -8.24 -16.18
N PRO A 173 4.02 -8.47 -17.43
CA PRO A 173 4.89 -7.53 -18.12
C PRO A 173 4.26 -6.15 -18.26
N GLN A 174 5.06 -5.12 -17.99
CA GLN A 174 4.75 -3.71 -18.23
C GLN A 174 5.67 -3.13 -19.28
N VAL A 175 5.22 -2.07 -19.95
CA VAL A 175 6.01 -1.41 -21.00
C VAL A 175 7.35 -0.95 -20.44
N GLY A 176 8.42 -1.27 -21.15
CA GLY A 176 9.79 -0.98 -20.77
C GLY A 176 10.44 -1.98 -19.82
N ASP A 177 9.72 -3.03 -19.39
CA ASP A 177 10.34 -4.16 -18.70
C ASP A 177 11.42 -4.77 -19.58
N VAL A 178 12.57 -5.09 -18.98
CA VAL A 178 13.73 -5.68 -19.65
C VAL A 178 13.94 -7.10 -19.14
N VAL A 179 13.95 -8.06 -20.05
CA VAL A 179 14.32 -9.45 -19.75
C VAL A 179 15.73 -9.73 -20.23
N VAL A 180 16.52 -10.36 -19.37
CA VAL A 180 17.88 -10.83 -19.68
C VAL A 180 17.94 -12.33 -19.46
N PHE A 181 18.23 -13.07 -20.54
CA PHE A 181 18.52 -14.50 -20.53
C PHE A 181 20.01 -14.72 -20.30
N ASP A 182 20.33 -15.70 -19.44
CA ASP A 182 21.72 -16.08 -19.20
C ASP A 182 22.36 -16.74 -20.43
N ARG A 183 23.68 -16.80 -20.44
CA ARG A 183 24.45 -17.51 -21.46
C ARG A 183 24.32 -19.03 -21.29
N THR A 184 24.42 -19.75 -22.40
CA THR A 184 24.54 -21.20 -22.44
C THR A 184 25.70 -21.61 -23.34
N SER A 185 26.08 -22.90 -23.35
CA SER A 185 27.11 -23.42 -24.27
C SER A 185 26.78 -23.11 -25.74
N ARG A 186 25.50 -23.18 -26.12
CA ARG A 186 25.03 -22.86 -27.48
C ARG A 186 24.84 -21.36 -27.72
N ARG A 187 24.73 -20.56 -26.66
CA ARG A 187 24.45 -19.11 -26.73
C ARG A 187 25.34 -18.35 -25.76
N PRO A 188 26.64 -18.16 -26.10
CA PRO A 188 27.62 -17.61 -25.17
C PRO A 188 27.38 -16.15 -24.77
N HIS A 189 26.57 -15.42 -25.56
CA HIS A 189 26.24 -14.02 -25.31
C HIS A 189 24.92 -13.80 -24.55
N GLY A 190 24.13 -14.85 -24.29
CA GLY A 190 22.78 -14.72 -23.72
C GLY A 190 21.80 -14.01 -24.67
N HIS A 191 20.73 -13.45 -24.12
CA HIS A 191 19.77 -12.63 -24.87
C HIS A 191 19.20 -11.52 -24.00
N ILE A 192 18.80 -10.40 -24.60
CA ILE A 192 18.15 -9.28 -23.92
C ILE A 192 17.07 -8.68 -24.81
N GLN A 193 15.95 -8.34 -24.21
CA GLN A 193 14.77 -7.81 -24.89
C GLN A 193 14.00 -6.88 -23.94
N ILE A 194 13.22 -5.97 -24.51
CA ILE A 194 12.39 -4.99 -23.82
C ILE A 194 10.92 -5.16 -24.25
N PHE A 195 9.97 -5.04 -23.33
CA PHE A 195 8.54 -5.16 -23.62
C PHE A 195 7.97 -3.84 -24.15
N ASP A 196 7.34 -3.84 -25.32
CA ASP A 196 6.80 -2.63 -25.97
C ASP A 196 5.33 -2.34 -25.67
N GLY A 197 4.74 -3.07 -24.72
CA GLY A 197 3.31 -3.00 -24.39
C GLY A 197 2.48 -4.05 -25.13
N ASN A 198 2.95 -4.55 -26.28
CA ASN A 198 2.29 -5.59 -27.06
C ASN A 198 3.09 -6.89 -27.10
N GLY A 199 4.43 -6.79 -27.13
CA GLY A 199 5.31 -7.94 -27.21
C GLY A 199 6.76 -7.62 -26.86
N TRP A 200 7.58 -8.66 -26.85
CA TRP A 200 9.01 -8.54 -26.56
C TRP A 200 9.78 -8.14 -27.81
N VAL A 201 10.67 -7.17 -27.67
CA VAL A 201 11.48 -6.62 -28.76
C VAL A 201 12.94 -6.60 -28.36
N SER A 202 13.80 -7.10 -29.26
CA SER A 202 15.25 -7.06 -29.10
C SER A 202 15.87 -6.28 -30.26
N ASP A 203 16.70 -6.93 -31.09
CA ASP A 203 17.03 -6.48 -32.43
C ASP A 203 15.97 -6.87 -33.47
N PHE A 204 14.96 -7.65 -33.06
CA PHE A 204 13.78 -8.01 -33.85
C PHE A 204 12.56 -8.20 -32.93
N ARG A 205 11.36 -8.33 -33.51
CA ARG A 205 10.14 -8.64 -32.76
C ARG A 205 10.07 -10.14 -32.45
N GLN A 206 9.90 -10.46 -31.17
CA GLN A 206 9.85 -11.83 -30.67
C GLN A 206 8.43 -12.39 -30.76
N LYS A 207 8.30 -13.71 -30.95
CA LYS A 207 6.99 -14.40 -30.95
C LYS A 207 6.45 -14.68 -29.54
N GLY A 208 7.27 -14.47 -28.50
CA GLY A 208 6.95 -14.72 -27.10
C GLY A 208 8.12 -14.32 -26.20
N ILE A 209 7.95 -14.43 -24.88
CA ILE A 209 9.00 -14.07 -23.93
C ILE A 209 10.24 -14.95 -24.12
N SER A 210 10.09 -16.25 -24.27
CA SER A 210 11.23 -17.09 -24.61
C SER A 210 11.53 -16.95 -26.11
N PRO A 211 12.72 -16.44 -26.49
CA PRO A 211 13.16 -16.49 -27.87
C PRO A 211 13.46 -17.93 -28.34
N TYR A 212 13.45 -18.92 -27.42
CA TYR A 212 13.92 -20.29 -27.64
C TYR A 212 12.94 -21.37 -27.14
N SER A 213 13.02 -22.58 -27.68
CA SER A 213 12.36 -23.76 -27.13
C SER A 213 13.13 -24.28 -25.90
N GLY A 214 12.55 -24.24 -24.70
CA GLY A 214 13.11 -24.80 -23.45
C GLY A 214 13.08 -23.84 -22.25
N VAL A 215 13.38 -24.36 -21.07
CA VAL A 215 13.50 -23.55 -19.83
C VAL A 215 14.91 -22.96 -19.78
N HIS A 216 14.99 -21.63 -19.87
CA HIS A 216 16.24 -20.89 -19.71
C HIS A 216 16.12 -19.96 -18.51
N SER A 217 17.15 -19.90 -17.68
CA SER A 217 17.20 -18.93 -16.59
C SER A 217 17.22 -17.52 -17.18
N TYR A 218 16.24 -16.72 -16.81
CA TYR A 218 16.16 -15.31 -17.15
C TYR A 218 15.79 -14.49 -15.92
N THR A 219 16.04 -13.19 -16.02
CA THR A 219 15.66 -12.22 -15.00
C THR A 219 14.90 -11.08 -15.66
N THR A 220 13.80 -10.69 -15.03
CA THR A 220 13.01 -9.52 -15.43
C THR A 220 13.40 -8.31 -14.58
N TRP A 221 13.51 -7.15 -15.23
CA TRP A 221 13.93 -5.90 -14.64
C TRP A 221 12.94 -4.81 -15.02
N ARG A 222 12.45 -4.08 -14.03
CA ARG A 222 11.55 -2.94 -14.21
C ARG A 222 12.25 -1.68 -13.72
N ASP A 223 12.02 -0.57 -14.39
CA ASP A 223 12.47 0.73 -13.90
C ASP A 223 11.95 0.93 -12.47
N SER A 224 12.86 1.24 -11.55
CA SER A 224 12.59 1.30 -10.11
C SER A 224 11.49 2.30 -9.76
N GLN A 225 11.23 3.31 -10.61
CA GLN A 225 10.14 4.27 -10.41
C GLN A 225 8.73 3.65 -10.62
N TYR A 226 8.65 2.49 -11.27
CA TYR A 226 7.41 1.83 -11.69
C TYR A 226 7.25 0.43 -11.08
N VAL A 227 8.01 0.11 -10.04
CA VAL A 227 7.83 -1.15 -9.30
C VAL A 227 6.62 -0.99 -8.39
N ASP A 228 5.45 -1.35 -8.91
CA ASP A 228 4.30 -1.70 -8.07
C ASP A 228 4.69 -2.88 -7.19
N ASP A 229 4.88 -2.67 -5.89
CA ASP A 229 5.01 -3.78 -4.97
C ASP A 229 3.66 -4.50 -4.84
N ALA A 230 3.44 -5.49 -5.70
CA ALA A 230 2.29 -6.39 -5.60
C ALA A 230 2.36 -7.28 -4.35
N SER A 231 3.50 -7.34 -3.63
CA SER A 231 3.61 -8.11 -2.39
C SER A 231 2.96 -7.41 -1.18
N ASP A 232 2.71 -6.10 -1.25
CA ASP A 232 1.93 -5.36 -0.22
C ASP A 232 0.41 -5.41 -0.47
N ARG A 233 -0.05 -5.82 -1.66
CA ARG A 233 -1.49 -5.92 -1.97
C ARG A 233 -2.15 -7.16 -1.34
N GLY A 234 -1.37 -8.13 -0.87
CA GLY A 234 -1.86 -9.37 -0.27
C GLY A 234 -2.23 -9.28 1.22
N ILE A 235 -1.80 -8.24 1.94
CA ILE A 235 -2.04 -8.12 3.39
C ILE A 235 -3.32 -7.32 3.70
N TYR A 236 -3.76 -6.42 2.81
CA TYR A 236 -4.91 -5.55 3.10
C TYR A 236 -6.25 -5.98 2.48
N LEU A 237 -6.27 -7.00 1.61
CA LEU A 237 -7.53 -7.48 1.01
C LEU A 237 -8.32 -8.44 1.92
N ALA A 238 -7.71 -8.92 3.00
CA ALA A 238 -8.38 -9.81 3.97
C ALA A 238 -9.15 -9.06 5.08
N MET A 239 -9.28 -7.73 5.00
CA MET A 239 -9.94 -6.92 6.05
C MET A 239 -11.16 -6.13 5.55
N ALA A 240 -11.61 -6.38 4.31
CA ALA A 240 -12.76 -5.70 3.73
C ALA A 240 -14.00 -6.61 3.52
N ASP A 241 -13.88 -7.91 3.80
CA ASP A 241 -14.99 -8.86 3.80
C ASP A 241 -14.98 -9.64 5.13
N GLU A 242 -15.57 -9.07 6.19
CA GLU A 242 -16.25 -9.77 7.30
C GLU A 242 -17.11 -8.78 8.11
#